data_AF-H5SHC0-F1
#
_entry.id   AF-H5SHC0-F1
#
_cell.length_a   1.000
_cell.length_b   1.000
_cell.length_c   1.000
_cell.angle_alpha   90.00
_cell.angle_beta   90.00
_cell.angle_gamma   90.00
#
_symmetry.space_group_name_H-M   'P 1'
#
loop_
_entity.id
_entity.type
_entity.pdbx_description
1 polymer ?
#
loop_
_entity_poly.entity_id
_entity_poly.type
_entity_poly.pdbx_seq_one_letter_code
_entity_poly.pdbx_strand_id
1 'polypeptide(L)' 'MNMNLTIEIEQEEDGCWIAEIPQLPGVLTYGVTREAAIARVKALALRVLADRLENGESVPEMNEVFSIVA' A
#
# COMPACT_ATOMS: atom_id res chain seq x y z
N MET A 1 -0.65 14.62 10.05
CA MET A 1 0.30 14.59 8.89
C MET A 1 -0.35 13.75 7.79
N ASN A 2 -0.38 14.19 6.54
CA ASN A 2 -0.94 13.37 5.44
C ASN A 2 -0.10 12.09 5.26
N MET A 3 -0.77 10.95 5.09
CA MET A 3 -0.12 9.67 4.81
C MET A 3 0.51 9.71 3.41
N ASN A 4 1.85 9.67 3.34
CA ASN A 4 2.59 9.65 2.08
C ASN A 4 3.38 8.34 1.97
N LEU A 5 2.81 7.34 1.29
CA LEU A 5 3.45 6.06 1.01
C LEU A 5 4.07 6.10 -0.39
N THR A 6 5.38 5.94 -0.47
CA THR A 6 6.09 5.87 -1.75
C THR A 6 5.92 4.49 -2.34
N ILE A 7 5.56 4.42 -3.62
CA ILE A 7 5.58 3.17 -4.38
C ILE A 7 6.87 3.14 -5.19
N GLU A 8 7.74 2.17 -4.91
CA GLU A 8 8.86 1.82 -5.76
C GLU A 8 8.37 0.81 -6.81
N ILE A 9 8.76 1.01 -8.06
CA ILE A 9 8.28 0.20 -9.18
C ILE A 9 9.38 -0.08 -10.19
N GLU A 10 9.55 -1.35 -10.51
CA GLU A 10 10.60 -1.87 -11.37
C GLU A 10 10.03 -2.91 -12.34
N GLN A 11 10.67 -3.06 -13.50
CA GLN A 11 10.38 -4.13 -14.44
C GLN A 11 11.53 -5.12 -14.44
N GLU A 12 11.23 -6.40 -14.27
CA GLU A 12 12.20 -7.49 -14.29
C GLU A 12 12.60 -7.88 -15.72
N GLU A 13 13.64 -8.71 -15.83
CA GLU A 13 14.18 -9.17 -17.12
C GLU A 13 13.17 -9.97 -17.97
N ASP A 14 12.22 -10.65 -17.32
CA ASP A 14 11.15 -11.40 -17.98
C ASP A 14 9.96 -10.51 -18.40
N GLY A 15 10.04 -9.21 -18.13
CA GLY A 15 9.02 -8.22 -18.43
C GLY A 15 7.93 -8.07 -17.35
N CYS A 16 7.99 -8.85 -16.26
CA CYS A 16 7.11 -8.71 -15.10
C CYS A 16 7.35 -7.39 -14.36
N TRP A 17 6.30 -6.79 -13.81
CA TRP A 17 6.43 -5.58 -12.98
C TRP A 17 6.34 -5.92 -11.50
N ILE A 18 7.26 -5.38 -10.71
CA ILE A 18 7.24 -5.42 -9.25
C ILE A 18 6.87 -4.03 -8.74
N ALA A 19 5.99 -3.98 -7.75
CA ALA A 19 5.71 -2.76 -7.00
C ALA A 19 5.79 -3.02 -5.49
N GLU A 20 6.50 -2.16 -4.77
CA GLU A 20 6.76 -2.25 -3.33
C GLU A 20 6.44 -0.92 -2.62
N ILE A 21 6.05 -0.99 -1.34
CA ILE A 21 6.01 0.17 -0.44
C ILE A 21 6.97 -0.09 0.72
N PRO A 22 8.21 0.42 0.69
CA PRO A 22 9.22 0.13 1.71
C PRO A 22 8.81 0.52 3.14
N GLN A 23 7.93 1.52 3.28
CA GLN A 23 7.39 1.96 4.57
C GLN A 23 6.47 0.90 5.22
N LEU A 24 6.01 -0.09 4.46
CA LEU A 24 5.14 -1.19 4.93
C LEU A 24 5.82 -2.53 4.61
N PRO A 25 6.61 -3.09 5.56
CA PRO A 25 7.31 -4.37 5.33
C PRO A 25 6.36 -5.47 4.87
N GLY A 26 6.73 -6.16 3.79
CA GLY A 26 5.91 -7.23 3.19
C GLY A 26 4.86 -6.76 2.19
N VAL A 27 4.72 -5.44 1.95
CA VAL A 27 3.84 -4.90 0.91
C VAL A 27 4.58 -4.85 -0.42
N LEU A 28 4.58 -5.98 -1.11
CA LEU A 28 5.15 -6.17 -2.44
C LEU A 28 4.17 -6.95 -3.31
N THR A 29 4.03 -6.56 -4.57
CA THR A 29 3.16 -7.24 -5.52
C THR A 29 3.77 -7.31 -6.92
N TYR A 30 3.37 -8.33 -7.68
CA TYR A 30 3.73 -8.51 -9.08
C TYR A 30 2.55 -8.16 -10.00
N GLY A 31 2.83 -7.71 -11.22
CA GLY A 31 1.84 -7.41 -12.23
C GLY A 31 2.37 -7.63 -13.65
N VAL A 32 1.48 -8.06 -14.56
CA VAL A 32 1.81 -8.17 -16.00
C VAL A 32 1.99 -6.80 -16.63
N THR A 33 1.35 -5.77 -16.07
CA THR A 33 1.53 -4.37 -16.45
C THR A 33 1.92 -3.53 -15.25
N ARG A 34 2.58 -2.39 -15.52
CA ARG A 34 2.94 -1.40 -14.53
C ARG A 34 1.73 -0.97 -13.68
N GLU A 35 0.61 -0.70 -14.35
CA GLU A 35 -0.64 -0.26 -13.72
C GLU A 35 -1.23 -1.35 -12.83
N ALA A 36 -1.14 -2.62 -13.25
CA ALA A 36 -1.63 -3.74 -12.46
C ALA A 36 -0.79 -3.92 -11.18
N ALA A 37 0.54 -3.81 -11.25
CA ALA A 37 1.41 -3.87 -10.08
C ALA A 37 1.10 -2.71 -9.11
N ILE A 38 0.96 -1.48 -9.61
CA ILE A 38 0.59 -0.31 -8.79
C ILE A 38 -0.77 -0.49 -8.11
N ALA A 39 -1.79 -0.95 -8.85
CA ALA A 39 -3.13 -1.14 -8.29
C ALA A 39 -3.13 -2.20 -7.18
N ARG A 40 -2.40 -3.30 -7.39
CA ARG A 40 -2.27 -4.39 -6.42
C ARG A 40 -1.54 -3.96 -5.16
N VAL A 41 -0.40 -3.24 -5.28
CA VAL A 41 0.35 -2.80 -4.10
C VAL A 41 -0.45 -1.80 -3.26
N LYS A 42 -1.22 -0.91 -3.90
CA LYS A 42 -2.13 0.01 -3.18
C LYS A 42 -3.21 -0.74 -2.40
N ALA A 43 -3.84 -1.74 -3.02
CA ALA A 43 -4.85 -2.55 -2.34
C ALA A 43 -4.25 -3.34 -1.16
N LEU A 44 -3.05 -3.91 -1.34
CA LEU A 44 -2.34 -4.61 -0.28
C LEU A 44 -1.97 -3.67 0.89
N ALA A 45 -1.49 -2.46 0.59
CA ALA A 45 -1.19 -1.45 1.59
C ALA A 45 -2.40 -1.12 2.47
N LEU A 46 -3.56 -0.88 1.84
CA LEU A 46 -4.80 -0.62 2.56
C LEU A 46 -5.21 -1.80 3.45
N ARG A 47 -5.03 -3.04 2.96
CA ARG A 47 -5.31 -4.24 3.75
C ARG A 47 -4.39 -4.36 4.97
N VAL A 48 -3.10 -4.09 4.80
CA VAL A 48 -2.14 -4.10 5.92
C VAL A 48 -2.49 -3.02 6.95
N LEU A 49 -2.86 -1.82 6.50
CA LEU A 49 -3.28 -0.75 7.41
C LEU A 49 -4.56 -1.10 8.16
N ALA A 50 -5.53 -1.75 7.51
CA ALA A 50 -6.75 -2.22 8.16
C ALA A 50 -6.44 -3.29 9.23
N ASP A 51 -5.60 -4.27 8.91
CA ASP A 51 -5.20 -5.34 9.84
C ASP A 51 -4.47 -4.76 11.07
N ARG A 52 -3.56 -3.81 10.87
CA ARG A 52 -2.89 -3.09 11.97
C ARG A 52 -3.89 -2.37 12.87
N LEU A 53 -4.87 -1.68 12.27
CA LEU A 53 -5.91 -0.98 13.02
C LEU A 53 -6.76 -1.95 13.85
N GLU A 54 -7.12 -3.12 13.31
CA GLU A 54 -7.89 -4.16 14.01
C GLU A 54 -7.12 -4.76 15.20
N ASN A 55 -5.80 -4.89 15.07
CA ASN A 55 -4.92 -5.43 16.11
C ASN A 55 -4.44 -4.36 17.12
N GLY A 56 -4.86 -3.11 16.98
CA GLY A 56 -4.46 -2.00 17.86
C GLY A 56 -3.01 -1.53 17.65
N GLU A 57 -2.42 -1.86 16.50
CA GLU A 57 -1.11 -1.34 16.10
C GLU A 57 -1.22 0.11 15.61
N SER A 58 -0.09 0.83 15.69
CA SER A 58 -0.03 2.20 15.18
C SER A 58 -0.14 2.23 13.66
N VAL A 59 -1.13 2.99 13.17
CA VAL A 59 -1.29 3.32 11.76
C VAL A 59 -1.09 4.82 11.56
N PRO A 60 -0.60 5.28 10.40
CA PRO A 60 -0.55 6.70 10.10
C PRO A 60 -1.93 7.34 10.28
N GLU A 61 -1.96 8.57 10.78
CA GLU A 61 -3.20 9.32 10.94
C GLU A 61 -3.95 9.47 9.61
N MET A 62 -5.16 8.90 9.55
CA MET A 62 -6.07 8.98 8.40
C MET A 62 -7.11 10.11 8.58
N ASN A 63 -6.64 11.31 8.96
CA ASN A 63 -7.48 12.43 9.41
C ASN A 63 -8.51 12.95 8.37
N GLU A 64 -8.39 12.56 7.10
CA GLU A 64 -9.26 13.03 6.01
C GLU A 64 -10.13 11.91 5.40
N VAL A 65 -10.09 10.69 5.94
CA VAL A 65 -10.78 9.54 5.35
C VAL A 65 -12.17 9.32 5.95
N PHE A 66 -12.33 9.53 7.25
CA PHE A 66 -13.56 9.23 7.97
C PHE A 66 -14.09 10.48 8.69
N SER A 67 -15.38 10.75 8.53
CA SER A 67 -16.10 11.71 9.37
C SER A 67 -16.90 10.95 10.43
N ILE A 68 -16.71 11.28 11.70
CA ILE A 68 -17.51 10.74 12.80
C ILE A 68 -18.65 11.72 13.07
N VAL A 69 -19.88 11.26 12.91
CA VAL A 69 -21.08 11.99 13.34
C VAL A 69 -21.61 11.26 14.57
N ALA A 70 -21.87 12.00 15.65
CA ALA A 70 -22.47 11.50 16.88
C ALA A 70 -23.98 11.71 16.87
#